data_AF-B6XFD0-F1
#
_entry.id   AF-B6XFD0-F1
#
_cell.length_a   1.000
_cell.length_b   1.000
_cell.length_c   1.000
_cell.angle_alpha   90.00
_cell.angle_beta   90.00
_cell.angle_gamma   90.00
#
_symmetry.space_group_name_H-M   'P 1'
#
loop_
_entity.id
_entity.type
_entity.pdbx_description
1 polymer ?
#
loop_
_entity_poly.entity_id
_entity_poly.type
_entity_poly.pdbx_seq_one_letter_code
_entity_poly.pdbx_strand_id
1 'polypeptide(L)'
;MKVDFCTKYGNVYEIISVNSNKKLESKDLLEIYKLRAVVSDYAHNLWKDNEEIILPLRADLNTLIKSENPKREILDTHQYMRFGNIRFTRKEMITIRLLLSHCKVKEISYIQGCAEANEHKRIQRIKEKLGCPHVSSSGLFTVLKEHGITLACLETLVSYP
;
A
#
# COMPACT_ATOMS: atom_id res chain seq x y z
N MET A 1 -3.60 -8.51 -24.45
CA MET A 1 -4.11 -7.21 -23.97
C MET A 1 -3.08 -6.62 -23.02
N LYS A 2 -2.67 -5.37 -23.24
CA LYS A 2 -1.72 -4.66 -22.40
C LYS A 2 -2.45 -3.57 -21.63
N VAL A 3 -2.13 -3.42 -20.35
CA VAL A 3 -2.63 -2.33 -19.49
C VAL A 3 -1.43 -1.69 -18.83
N ASP A 4 -1.38 -0.36 -18.88
CA ASP A 4 -0.31 0.44 -18.29
C ASP A 4 -0.92 1.31 -17.19
N PHE A 5 -0.47 1.12 -15.95
CA PHE A 5 -0.77 2.00 -14.82
C PHE A 5 0.37 3.00 -14.71
N CYS A 6 0.09 4.26 -15.03
CA CYS A 6 1.04 5.35 -14.86
C CYS A 6 0.65 6.18 -13.64
N THR A 7 1.62 6.51 -12.79
CA THR A 7 1.41 7.47 -11.72
C THR A 7 2.58 8.42 -11.64
N LYS A 8 2.25 9.70 -11.56
CA LYS A 8 3.21 10.77 -11.37
C LYS A 8 3.16 11.25 -9.93
N TYR A 9 4.31 11.39 -9.29
CA TYR A 9 4.45 12.06 -8.01
C TYR A 9 5.69 12.94 -8.04
N GLY A 10 5.50 14.25 -7.88
CA GLY A 10 6.56 15.25 -8.13
C GLY A 10 7.11 15.11 -9.55
N ASN A 11 8.43 14.85 -9.64
CA ASN A 11 9.16 14.69 -10.91
C ASN A 11 9.37 13.22 -11.31
N VAL A 12 8.84 12.26 -10.55
CA VAL A 12 9.01 10.83 -10.81
C VAL A 12 7.76 10.25 -11.47
N TYR A 13 7.99 9.42 -12.48
CA TYR A 13 6.95 8.62 -13.12
C TYR A 13 7.16 7.15 -12.77
N GLU A 14 6.13 6.55 -12.18
CA GLU A 14 6.04 5.11 -11.95
C GLU A 14 5.12 4.51 -13.01
N ILE A 15 5.60 3.48 -13.70
CA ILE A 15 4.85 2.77 -14.73
C ILE A 15 4.83 1.28 -14.40
N ILE A 16 3.64 0.71 -14.25
CA ILE A 16 3.43 -0.73 -14.13
C ILE A 16 2.71 -1.19 -15.38
N SER A 17 3.40 -1.99 -16.20
CA SER A 17 2.85 -2.60 -17.41
C SER A 17 2.48 -4.05 -17.16
N VAL A 18 1.22 -4.40 -17.39
CA VAL A 18 0.74 -5.79 -17.32
C VAL A 18 0.29 -6.23 -18.71
N ASN A 19 0.89 -7.31 -19.20
CA ASN A 19 0.48 -7.95 -20.44
C ASN A 19 -0.19 -9.29 -20.14
N SER A 20 -1.37 -9.52 -20.71
CA SER A 20 -2.12 -10.77 -20.56
C SER A 20 -2.59 -11.30 -21.91
N ASN A 21 -2.53 -12.62 -22.08
CA ASN A 21 -3.07 -13.30 -23.26
C ASN A 21 -4.61 -13.39 -23.22
N LYS A 22 -5.23 -13.05 -22.08
CA LYS A 22 -6.68 -13.01 -21.89
C LYS A 22 -7.16 -11.56 -21.78
N LYS A 23 -8.45 -11.35 -22.06
CA LYS A 23 -9.12 -10.08 -21.75
C LYS A 23 -9.20 -9.95 -20.23
N LEU A 24 -8.73 -8.82 -19.70
CA LEU A 24 -8.87 -8.51 -18.26
C LEU A 24 -10.20 -7.81 -18.07
N GLU A 25 -11.02 -8.32 -17.16
CA GLU A 25 -12.25 -7.67 -16.75
C GLU A 25 -11.98 -6.60 -15.68
N SER A 26 -12.96 -5.76 -15.39
CA SER A 26 -12.83 -4.70 -14.38
C SER A 26 -12.39 -5.24 -13.01
N LYS A 27 -12.82 -6.46 -12.65
CA LYS A 27 -12.38 -7.14 -11.43
C LYS A 27 -10.89 -7.45 -11.45
N ASP A 28 -10.37 -7.97 -12.55
CA ASP A 28 -8.94 -8.28 -12.68
C ASP A 28 -8.09 -7.01 -12.63
N LEU A 29 -8.56 -5.93 -13.27
CA LEU A 29 -7.90 -4.63 -13.22
C LEU A 29 -7.84 -4.07 -11.80
N LEU A 30 -8.92 -4.23 -11.03
CA LEU A 30 -8.96 -3.80 -9.63
C LEU A 30 -8.00 -4.62 -8.77
N GLU A 31 -7.92 -5.94 -8.95
CA GLU A 31 -6.98 -6.80 -8.24
C GLU A 31 -5.52 -6.46 -8.56
N ILE A 32 -5.20 -6.19 -9.83
CA ILE A 32 -3.88 -5.71 -10.24
C ILE A 32 -3.59 -4.34 -9.59
N TYR A 33 -4.56 -3.44 -9.59
CA TYR A 33 -4.41 -2.11 -9.01
C TYR A 33 -4.14 -2.17 -7.49
N LYS A 34 -4.78 -3.10 -6.77
CA LYS A 34 -4.54 -3.33 -5.34
C LYS A 34 -3.10 -3.76 -5.03
N LEU A 35 -2.43 -4.47 -5.94
CA LEU A 35 -1.03 -4.89 -5.77
C LEU A 35 -0.02 -3.75 -5.96
N ARG A 36 -0.44 -2.64 -6.57
CA ARG A 36 0.44 -1.53 -6.97
C ARG A 36 1.33 -1.03 -5.83
N ALA A 37 0.77 -0.78 -4.66
CA ALA A 37 1.52 -0.21 -3.53
C ALA A 37 2.60 -1.16 -2.98
N VAL A 38 2.38 -2.48 -3.11
CA VAL A 38 3.33 -3.52 -2.71
C VAL A 38 4.44 -3.64 -3.75
N VAL A 39 4.09 -3.70 -5.03
CA VAL A 39 5.05 -3.72 -6.15
C VAL A 39 5.93 -2.47 -6.12
N SER A 40 5.35 -1.30 -5.81
CA SER A 40 6.07 -0.05 -5.66
C SER A 40 7.12 -0.09 -4.54
N ASP A 41 6.77 -0.60 -3.34
CA ASP A 41 7.74 -0.72 -2.24
C ASP A 41 8.87 -1.68 -2.61
N TYR A 42 8.55 -2.82 -3.22
CA TYR A 42 9.54 -3.79 -3.67
C TYR A 42 10.51 -3.21 -4.71
N ALA A 43 9.98 -2.58 -5.77
CA ALA A 43 10.78 -1.96 -6.81
C ALA A 43 11.68 -0.85 -6.26
N HIS A 44 11.18 -0.05 -5.33
CA HIS A 44 11.96 1.01 -4.71
C HIS A 44 13.11 0.47 -3.83
N ASN A 45 12.87 -0.60 -3.07
CA ASN A 45 13.93 -1.24 -2.27
C ASN A 45 15.00 -1.85 -3.18
N LEU A 46 14.61 -2.55 -4.26
CA LEU A 46 15.55 -3.05 -5.26
C LEU A 46 16.39 -1.94 -5.89
N TRP A 47 15.77 -0.81 -6.23
CA TRP A 47 16.51 0.31 -6.80
C TRP A 47 17.49 0.91 -5.80
N LYS A 48 17.07 1.13 -4.55
CA LYS A 48 17.95 1.68 -3.52
C LYS A 48 19.21 0.85 -3.31
N ASP A 49 19.10 -0.46 -3.40
CA ASP A 49 20.23 -1.38 -3.16
C ASP A 49 21.12 -1.59 -4.40
N ASN A 50 20.74 -1.06 -5.57
CA ASN A 50 21.46 -1.21 -6.83
C ASN A 50 21.59 0.15 -7.52
N GLU A 51 22.67 0.90 -7.25
CA GLU A 51 22.91 2.22 -7.87
C GLU A 51 23.09 2.13 -9.39
N GLU A 52 23.60 1.00 -9.89
CA GLU A 52 23.74 0.70 -11.33
C GLU A 52 22.83 -0.46 -11.73
N ILE A 53 21.53 -0.19 -11.91
CA ILE A 53 20.59 -1.20 -12.40
C ILE A 53 20.83 -1.46 -13.89
N ILE A 54 21.30 -2.66 -14.23
CA ILE A 54 21.23 -3.19 -15.59
C ILE A 54 19.89 -3.90 -15.76
N LEU A 55 19.02 -3.35 -16.61
CA LEU A 55 17.72 -3.94 -16.93
C LEU A 55 17.88 -5.13 -17.92
N PRO A 56 17.01 -6.15 -17.84
CA PRO A 56 15.88 -6.28 -16.91
C PRO A 56 16.27 -7.00 -15.60
N LEU A 57 15.89 -6.41 -14.46
CA LEU A 57 15.89 -7.12 -13.18
C LEU A 57 14.78 -8.17 -13.18
N ARG A 58 15.14 -9.43 -12.92
CA ARG A 58 14.18 -10.54 -12.80
C ARG A 58 14.08 -10.95 -11.35
N ALA A 59 12.86 -10.97 -10.80
CA ALA A 59 12.62 -11.58 -9.50
C ALA A 59 12.81 -13.10 -9.58
N ASP A 60 13.45 -13.71 -8.59
CA ASP A 60 13.52 -15.17 -8.48
C ASP A 60 12.19 -15.73 -7.96
N LEU A 61 11.31 -16.07 -8.90
CA LEU A 61 9.98 -16.61 -8.61
C LEU A 61 10.00 -18.05 -8.09
N ASN A 62 11.13 -18.75 -8.15
CA ASN A 62 11.22 -20.16 -7.74
C ASN A 62 11.06 -20.35 -6.23
N THR A 63 11.32 -19.32 -5.43
CA THR A 63 11.16 -19.33 -3.97
C THR A 63 9.70 -19.20 -3.52
N LEU A 64 8.83 -18.57 -4.32
CA LEU A 64 7.41 -18.34 -3.99
C LEU A 64 6.54 -19.59 -4.20
N ILE A 65 6.92 -20.47 -5.15
CA ILE A 65 6.14 -21.67 -5.49
C ILE A 65 6.22 -22.74 -4.38
N LYS A 66 7.25 -22.71 -3.52
CA LYS A 66 7.43 -23.67 -2.41
C LYS A 66 6.58 -23.35 -1.17
N SER A 67 5.86 -22.23 -1.16
CA SER A 67 4.92 -21.87 -0.10
C SER A 67 3.56 -22.51 -0.39
N GLU A 68 3.39 -23.80 -0.05
CA GLU A 68 2.12 -24.53 -0.09
C GLU A 68 1.10 -24.06 0.98
N ASN A 69 0.82 -22.76 1.02
CA ASN A 69 -0.31 -22.22 1.78
C ASN A 69 -1.00 -21.14 0.93
N PRO A 70 -2.01 -21.50 0.12
CA PRO A 70 -2.69 -20.59 -0.79
C PRO A 70 -3.58 -19.54 -0.08
N LYS A 71 -3.50 -19.44 1.26
CA LYS A 71 -4.27 -18.53 2.11
C LYS A 71 -3.42 -17.57 2.94
N ARG A 72 -2.09 -17.47 2.73
CA ARG A 72 -1.35 -16.34 3.28
C ARG A 72 -1.64 -15.14 2.40
N GLU A 73 -2.47 -14.25 2.92
CA GLU A 73 -2.72 -12.98 2.27
C GLU A 73 -1.39 -12.26 2.02
N ILE A 74 -1.32 -11.49 0.94
CA ILE A 74 -0.14 -10.77 0.42
C ILE A 74 0.64 -9.99 1.49
N LEU A 75 0.01 -9.73 2.64
CA LEU A 75 0.48 -8.93 3.77
C LEU A 75 1.04 -9.71 4.96
N ASP A 76 0.90 -11.03 4.96
CA ASP A 76 1.73 -11.85 5.83
C ASP A 76 3.16 -11.93 5.31
N THR A 77 3.38 -11.56 4.04
CA THR A 77 4.72 -11.51 3.41
C THR A 77 5.27 -10.08 3.30
N HIS A 78 4.45 -9.05 3.10
CA HIS A 78 4.90 -7.66 2.93
C HIS A 78 4.46 -6.73 4.08
N GLN A 79 5.42 -6.29 4.89
CA GLN A 79 5.17 -5.45 6.07
C GLN A 79 4.97 -3.95 5.76
N TYR A 80 5.15 -3.55 4.49
CA TYR A 80 5.16 -2.16 4.06
C TYR A 80 4.40 -1.97 2.74
N MET A 81 3.80 -0.78 2.59
CA MET A 81 3.18 -0.32 1.34
C MET A 81 3.70 1.08 1.03
N ARG A 82 3.93 1.35 -0.26
CA ARG A 82 4.43 2.63 -0.76
C ARG A 82 3.40 3.31 -1.66
N PHE A 83 3.18 4.59 -1.41
CA PHE A 83 2.35 5.47 -2.23
C PHE A 83 3.19 6.66 -2.65
N GLY A 84 3.74 6.60 -3.86
CA GLY A 84 4.74 7.54 -4.35
C GLY A 84 6.00 7.54 -3.49
N ASN A 85 6.33 8.68 -2.87
CA ASN A 85 7.50 8.79 -2.00
C ASN A 85 7.25 8.34 -0.56
N ILE A 86 6.00 8.03 -0.19
CA ILE A 86 5.62 7.79 1.19
C ILE A 86 5.52 6.30 1.46
N ARG A 87 6.16 5.85 2.53
CA ARG A 87 6.17 4.47 2.98
C ARG A 87 5.43 4.31 4.30
N PHE A 88 4.49 3.38 4.33
CA PHE A 88 3.72 3.05 5.52
C PHE A 88 3.96 1.61 5.97
N THR A 89 3.96 1.40 7.27
CA THR A 89 3.98 0.10 7.94
C THR A 89 2.59 -0.54 7.89
N ARG A 90 2.49 -1.87 8.05
CA ARG A 90 1.22 -2.59 8.18
C ARG A 90 0.28 -1.97 9.23
N LYS A 91 0.79 -1.57 10.40
CA LYS A 91 -0.03 -0.94 11.46
C LYS A 91 -0.57 0.43 11.02
N GLU A 92 0.26 1.24 10.36
CA GLU A 92 -0.20 2.52 9.80
C GLU A 92 -1.25 2.31 8.70
N MET A 93 -1.08 1.29 7.86
CA MET A 93 -2.05 0.97 6.81
C MET A 93 -3.40 0.51 7.38
N ILE A 94 -3.40 -0.31 8.42
CA ILE A 94 -4.63 -0.72 9.13
C ILE A 94 -5.31 0.50 9.74
N THR A 95 -4.54 1.39 10.38
CA THR A 95 -5.07 2.67 10.90
C THR A 95 -5.71 3.51 9.80
N ILE A 96 -5.00 3.75 8.69
CA ILE A 96 -5.50 4.53 7.56
C ILE A 96 -6.78 3.90 7.01
N ARG A 97 -6.80 2.58 6.83
CA ARG A 97 -7.98 1.86 6.34
C ARG A 97 -9.18 2.07 7.25
N LEU A 98 -9.03 1.86 8.55
CA LEU A 98 -10.13 2.01 9.50
C LEU A 98 -10.60 3.47 9.61
N LEU A 99 -9.69 4.44 9.49
CA LEU A 99 -10.06 5.85 9.36
C LEU A 99 -10.90 6.08 8.10
N LEU A 100 -10.46 5.57 6.93
CA LEU A 100 -11.19 5.63 5.66
C LEU A 100 -12.56 4.93 5.73
N SER A 101 -12.74 3.96 6.62
CA SER A 101 -14.02 3.32 6.95
C SER A 101 -14.84 4.05 8.02
N HIS A 102 -14.45 5.27 8.39
CA HIS A 102 -15.12 6.12 9.39
C HIS A 102 -15.14 5.56 10.83
N CYS A 103 -14.22 4.65 11.18
CA CYS A 103 -14.06 4.20 12.57
C CYS A 103 -13.48 5.32 13.45
N LYS A 104 -13.97 5.44 14.68
CA LYS A 104 -13.43 6.32 15.71
C LYS A 104 -12.12 5.76 16.25
N VAL A 105 -11.22 6.64 16.72
CA VAL A 105 -9.89 6.24 17.23
C VAL A 105 -9.98 5.19 18.34
N LYS A 106 -11.00 5.26 19.20
CA LYS A 106 -11.30 4.26 20.24
C LYS A 106 -11.63 2.87 19.67
N GLU A 107 -12.39 2.81 18.59
CA GLU A 107 -12.73 1.56 17.91
C GLU A 107 -11.48 0.98 17.23
N ILE A 108 -10.69 1.83 16.59
CA ILE A 108 -9.42 1.45 15.96
C ILE A 108 -8.46 0.87 16.99
N SER A 109 -8.31 1.52 18.14
CA SER A 109 -7.42 1.05 19.20
C SER A 109 -7.87 -0.30 19.77
N TYR A 110 -9.19 -0.51 19.89
CA TYR A 110 -9.77 -1.80 20.28
C TYR A 110 -9.48 -2.90 19.26
N ILE A 111 -9.74 -2.64 17.97
CA ILE A 111 -9.48 -3.59 16.86
C ILE A 111 -7.99 -3.95 16.77
N GLN A 112 -7.10 -2.99 16.99
CA GLN A 112 -5.65 -3.22 16.95
C GLN A 112 -5.05 -3.71 18.27
N GLY A 113 -5.86 -3.90 19.31
CA GLY A 113 -5.40 -4.38 20.62
C GLY A 113 -4.38 -3.47 21.30
N CYS A 114 -4.56 -2.14 21.21
CA CYS A 114 -3.63 -1.17 21.80
C CYS A 114 -4.36 -0.02 22.51
N ALA A 115 -3.65 0.76 23.32
CA ALA A 115 -4.21 1.94 23.98
C ALA A 115 -4.52 3.07 22.98
N GLU A 116 -5.58 3.84 23.24
CA GLU A 116 -5.97 5.00 22.40
C GLU A 116 -4.81 5.98 22.16
N ALA A 117 -3.97 6.22 23.16
CA ALA A 117 -2.80 7.10 23.03
C ALA A 117 -1.79 6.62 21.97
N ASN A 118 -1.63 5.30 21.80
CA ASN A 118 -0.75 4.74 20.77
C ASN A 118 -1.33 4.95 19.38
N GLU A 119 -2.65 4.92 19.25
CA GLU A 119 -3.35 5.18 17.99
C GLU A 119 -3.24 6.66 17.60
N HIS A 120 -3.45 7.59 18.54
CA HIS A 120 -3.23 9.01 18.31
C HIS A 120 -1.79 9.31 17.87
N LYS A 121 -0.78 8.69 18.52
CA LYS A 121 0.62 8.79 18.10
C LYS A 121 0.83 8.26 16.68
N ARG A 122 0.17 7.16 16.30
CA ARG A 122 0.29 6.59 14.94
C ARG A 122 -0.35 7.50 13.90
N ILE A 123 -1.52 8.05 14.18
CA ILE A 123 -2.18 9.05 13.33
C ILE A 123 -1.27 10.27 13.14
N GLN A 124 -0.62 10.73 14.20
CA GLN A 124 0.32 11.85 14.11
C GLN A 124 1.50 11.53 13.20
N ARG A 125 2.11 10.35 13.33
CA ARG A 125 3.19 9.90 12.43
C ARG A 125 2.72 9.81 10.97
N ILE A 126 1.49 9.35 10.74
CA ILE A 126 0.90 9.31 9.39
C ILE A 126 0.79 10.73 8.82
N LYS A 127 0.31 11.70 9.61
CA LYS A 127 0.25 13.11 9.20
C LYS A 127 1.63 13.69 8.88
N GLU A 128 2.63 13.40 9.71
CA GLU A 128 4.02 13.82 9.48
C GLU A 128 4.56 13.25 8.17
N LYS A 129 4.34 11.96 7.90
CA LYS A 129 4.73 11.31 6.64
C LYS A 129 4.06 11.91 5.40
N LEU A 130 2.82 12.38 5.54
CA LEU A 130 2.05 13.06 4.50
C LEU A 130 2.39 14.56 4.39
N GLY A 131 3.30 15.08 5.21
CA GLY A 131 3.65 16.50 5.23
C GLY A 131 2.55 17.42 5.78
N CYS A 132 1.61 16.88 6.56
CA CYS A 132 0.41 17.58 7.02
C CYS A 132 0.19 17.50 8.55
N PRO A 133 1.18 17.83 9.40
CA PRO A 133 1.16 17.54 10.85
C PRO A 133 -0.01 18.16 11.63
N HIS A 134 -0.58 19.28 11.15
CA HIS A 134 -1.60 20.06 11.86
C HIS A 134 -3.01 19.93 11.27
N VAL A 135 -3.22 19.08 10.27
CA VAL A 135 -4.55 18.96 9.65
C VAL A 135 -5.54 18.30 10.60
N SER A 136 -6.81 18.72 10.48
CA SER A 136 -7.93 18.05 11.13
C SER A 136 -8.12 16.63 10.56
N SER A 137 -8.94 15.81 11.23
CA SER A 137 -9.28 14.48 10.71
C SER A 137 -9.94 14.57 9.33
N SER A 138 -10.82 15.55 9.08
CA SER A 138 -11.42 15.79 7.76
C SER A 138 -10.38 16.13 6.69
N GLY A 139 -9.41 17.00 7.02
CA GLY A 139 -8.31 17.34 6.13
C GLY A 139 -7.42 16.15 5.79
N LEU A 140 -7.22 15.23 6.75
CA LEU A 140 -6.45 14.00 6.51
C LEU A 140 -7.09 13.12 5.41
N PHE A 141 -8.42 13.02 5.34
CA PHE A 141 -9.09 12.27 4.26
C PHE A 141 -8.80 12.84 2.88
N THR A 142 -8.81 14.17 2.76
CA THR A 142 -8.50 14.85 1.49
C THR A 142 -7.07 14.56 1.07
N VAL A 143 -6.12 14.72 2.00
CA VAL A 143 -4.69 14.47 1.72
C VAL A 143 -4.44 13.01 1.33
N LEU A 144 -5.09 12.05 2.00
CA LEU A 144 -4.99 10.63 1.64
C LEU A 144 -5.48 10.38 0.21
N LYS A 145 -6.62 10.96 -0.18
CA LYS A 145 -7.17 10.84 -1.54
C LYS A 145 -6.25 11.48 -2.59
N GLU A 146 -5.66 12.63 -2.30
CA GLU A 146 -4.70 13.29 -3.20
C GLU A 146 -3.45 12.43 -3.44
N HIS A 147 -3.03 11.66 -2.45
CA HIS A 147 -1.94 10.67 -2.59
C HIS A 147 -2.38 9.34 -3.23
N GLY A 148 -3.65 9.23 -3.66
CA GLY A 148 -4.21 8.01 -4.25
C GLY A 148 -4.44 6.89 -3.23
N ILE A 149 -4.41 7.20 -1.93
CA ILE A 149 -4.67 6.26 -0.85
C ILE A 149 -6.18 6.18 -0.65
N THR A 150 -6.78 5.13 -1.19
CA THR A 150 -8.23 4.90 -1.11
C THR A 150 -8.52 3.58 -0.42
N LEU A 151 -9.74 3.43 0.10
CA LEU A 151 -10.15 2.19 0.77
C LEU A 151 -9.94 0.96 -0.12
N ALA A 152 -10.25 1.08 -1.42
CA ALA A 152 -10.06 0.01 -2.41
C ALA A 152 -8.61 -0.49 -2.50
N CYS A 153 -7.61 0.40 -2.35
CA CYS A 153 -6.20 0.02 -2.31
C CYS A 153 -5.83 -0.79 -1.06
N LEU A 154 -6.63 -0.67 0.01
CA LEU A 154 -6.35 -1.19 1.34
C LEU A 154 -7.22 -2.40 1.71
N GLU A 155 -8.19 -2.74 0.86
CA GLU A 155 -9.07 -3.90 1.04
C GLU A 155 -8.31 -5.24 0.99
N THR A 156 -7.10 -5.28 0.44
CA THR A 156 -6.24 -6.46 0.51
C THR A 156 -5.70 -6.73 1.92
N LEU A 157 -5.87 -5.81 2.88
CA LEU A 157 -5.40 -5.91 4.27
C LEU A 157 -6.25 -6.75 5.23
N VAL A 158 -7.02 -7.73 4.74
CA VAL A 158 -8.09 -8.35 5.54
C VAL A 158 -7.79 -9.79 5.96
N SER A 159 -6.87 -9.93 6.90
CA SER A 159 -6.96 -11.02 7.89
C SER A 159 -6.95 -10.35 9.25
N TYR A 160 -8.16 -10.13 9.76
CA TYR A 160 -8.34 -9.85 11.17
C TYR A 160 -8.02 -11.13 11.96
N PRO A 161 -7.37 -11.04 13.13
CA PRO A 161 -7.30 -12.17 14.05
C PRO A 161 -8.68 -12.63 14.50
#